data_AF-A0A3Q3KGC2-F1
#
_entry.id   AF-A0A3Q3KGC2-F1
#
_cell.length_a   1.000
_cell.length_b   1.000
_cell.length_c   1.000
_cell.angle_alpha   90.00
_cell.angle_beta   90.00
_cell.angle_gamma   90.00
#
_symmetry.space_group_name_H-M   'P 1'
#
loop_
_entity.id
_entity.type
_entity.pdbx_description
1 polymer ?
#
loop_
_entity_poly.entity_id
_entity_poly.type
_entity_poly.pdbx_seq_one_letter_code
_entity_poly.pdbx_strand_id
1 'polypeptide(L)'
;MYKRTSDTIASNDMAASEAKPVNVAKTAVPLEDPVVTEVTSMLQEWASLWKQLYVKHKVDLFYKVRHVMMELIDLRRQLLSGHLTQDQSRDVKRHITVRLDWGNE
;
A
#
# COMPACT_ATOMS: atom_id res chain seq x y z
N MET A 1 -31.15 -61.98 -7.83
CA MET A 1 -32.16 -62.45 -8.80
C MET A 1 -32.66 -61.24 -9.59
N TYR A 2 -32.61 -61.36 -10.91
CA TYR A 2 -32.92 -60.34 -11.92
C TYR A 2 -34.39 -59.88 -11.92
N LYS A 3 -34.61 -58.59 -12.17
CA LYS A 3 -35.47 -58.01 -13.24
C LYS A 3 -35.20 -56.49 -13.28
N ARG A 4 -34.61 -55.93 -14.36
CA ARG A 4 -35.23 -55.46 -15.63
C ARG A 4 -36.30 -54.39 -15.35
N THR A 5 -36.30 -53.18 -15.91
CA THR A 5 -36.27 -52.83 -17.34
C THR A 5 -36.21 -51.30 -17.51
N SER A 6 -35.52 -50.88 -18.57
CA SER A 6 -35.93 -49.85 -19.54
C SER A 6 -35.85 -48.37 -19.20
N ASP A 7 -35.02 -47.73 -20.02
CA ASP A 7 -34.90 -46.33 -20.35
C ASP A 7 -36.25 -45.62 -20.53
N THR A 8 -36.30 -44.37 -20.04
CA THR A 8 -37.18 -43.35 -20.59
C THR A 8 -36.35 -42.07 -20.72
N ILE A 9 -36.00 -41.76 -21.96
CA ILE A 9 -35.49 -40.46 -22.36
C ILE A 9 -36.68 -39.50 -22.33
N ALA A 10 -36.68 -38.56 -21.39
CA ALA A 10 -37.44 -37.33 -21.50
C ALA A 10 -36.45 -36.18 -21.38
N SER A 11 -36.06 -35.69 -22.57
CA SER A 11 -35.47 -34.39 -22.76
C SER A 11 -36.34 -33.33 -22.08
N ASN A 12 -35.76 -32.58 -21.14
CA ASN A 12 -36.29 -31.28 -20.77
C ASN A 12 -35.11 -30.32 -20.68
N ASP A 13 -35.02 -29.56 -21.76
CA ASP A 13 -34.19 -28.38 -21.94
C ASP A 13 -34.48 -27.32 -20.86
N MET A 14 -33.45 -26.51 -20.60
CA MET A 14 -33.57 -25.12 -20.12
C MET A 14 -33.94 -24.90 -18.64
N ALA A 15 -32.92 -24.79 -17.78
CA ALA A 15 -32.66 -23.56 -17.01
C ALA A 15 -31.54 -23.75 -15.96
N ALA A 16 -30.78 -22.66 -15.80
CA ALA A 16 -30.00 -22.26 -14.63
C ALA A 16 -28.54 -22.76 -14.49
N SER A 17 -27.67 -21.88 -15.00
CA SER A 17 -26.47 -21.37 -14.33
C SER A 17 -25.27 -22.31 -14.20
N GLU A 18 -24.47 -22.25 -15.26
CA GLU A 18 -23.02 -22.15 -15.25
C GLU A 18 -22.47 -21.46 -13.98
N ALA A 19 -22.13 -22.24 -12.96
CA ALA A 19 -21.30 -21.79 -11.86
C ALA A 19 -19.86 -21.69 -12.36
N LYS A 20 -19.51 -20.54 -12.94
CA LYS A 20 -18.12 -20.13 -13.17
C LYS A 20 -17.34 -20.36 -11.87
N PRO A 21 -16.13 -20.94 -11.90
CA PRO A 21 -15.30 -20.97 -10.70
C PRO A 21 -15.17 -19.53 -10.23
N VAL A 22 -15.63 -19.28 -9.00
CA VAL A 22 -15.43 -18.02 -8.32
C VAL A 22 -13.94 -17.73 -8.43
N ASN A 23 -13.60 -16.77 -9.27
CA ASN A 23 -12.31 -16.12 -9.18
C ASN A 23 -12.22 -15.71 -7.73
N VAL A 24 -11.36 -16.40 -6.98
CA VAL A 24 -10.96 -15.98 -5.65
C VAL A 24 -10.32 -14.64 -5.93
N ALA A 25 -11.14 -13.58 -5.84
CA ALA A 25 -10.67 -12.23 -5.85
C ALA A 25 -9.74 -12.23 -4.64
N LYS A 26 -8.45 -12.40 -4.92
CA LYS A 26 -7.37 -11.91 -4.08
C LYS A 26 -7.90 -10.59 -3.58
N THR A 27 -8.26 -10.56 -2.30
CA THR A 27 -8.61 -9.35 -1.59
C THR A 27 -7.49 -8.38 -1.94
N ALA A 28 -7.81 -7.48 -2.88
CA ALA A 28 -6.88 -6.49 -3.37
C ALA A 28 -6.71 -5.54 -2.20
N VAL A 29 -5.75 -5.87 -1.34
CA VAL A 29 -5.12 -4.89 -0.46
C VAL A 29 -4.81 -3.73 -1.38
N PRO A 30 -5.29 -2.50 -1.09
CA PRO A 30 -4.95 -1.35 -1.91
C PRO A 30 -3.44 -1.38 -2.13
N LEU A 31 -3.05 -1.40 -3.40
CA LEU A 31 -1.67 -1.39 -3.86
C LEU A 31 -1.07 -0.02 -3.52
N GLU A 32 -1.01 0.35 -2.24
CA GLU A 32 -0.18 1.48 -1.83
C GLU A 32 1.26 1.09 -2.18
N ASP A 33 1.90 1.91 -3.01
CA ASP A 33 3.30 1.73 -3.42
C ASP A 33 4.11 1.45 -2.14
N PRO A 34 4.93 0.39 -2.09
CA PRO A 34 5.72 0.04 -0.90
C PRO A 34 6.49 1.24 -0.33
N VAL A 35 6.89 2.19 -1.20
CA VAL A 35 7.53 3.44 -0.79
C VAL A 35 6.60 4.34 0.02
N VAL A 36 5.31 4.42 -0.32
CA VAL A 36 4.32 5.20 0.43
C VAL A 36 4.14 4.63 1.83
N THR A 37 4.11 3.31 1.96
CA THR A 37 4.02 2.61 3.26
C THR A 37 5.26 2.88 4.10
N GLU A 38 6.45 2.76 3.52
CA GLU A 38 7.73 3.04 4.17
C GLU A 38 7.81 4.49 4.69
N VAL A 39 7.47 5.48 3.85
CA VAL A 39 7.42 6.90 4.27
C VAL A 39 6.43 7.10 5.41
N THR A 40 5.30 6.40 5.39
CA THR A 40 4.28 6.52 6.45
C THR A 40 4.79 5.99 7.78
N SER A 41 5.43 4.82 7.80
CA SER A 41 6.03 4.25 9.02
C SER A 41 7.13 5.16 9.58
N MET A 42 7.96 5.73 8.72
CA MET A 42 9.05 6.63 9.15
C MET A 42 8.54 7.93 9.77
N LEU A 43 7.48 8.52 9.19
CA LEU A 43 6.83 9.68 9.79
C LEU A 43 6.26 9.37 11.19
N GLN A 44 5.79 8.15 11.44
CA GLN A 44 5.29 7.75 12.76
C GLN A 44 6.42 7.64 13.78
N GLU A 45 7.53 7.00 13.42
CA GLU A 45 8.72 6.89 14.27
C GLU A 45 9.28 8.28 14.60
N TRP A 46 9.38 9.14 13.60
CA TRP A 46 9.90 10.49 13.78
C TRP A 46 8.94 11.41 14.52
N ALA A 47 7.63 11.18 14.46
CA ALA A 47 6.67 11.88 15.32
C ALA A 47 6.90 11.55 16.80
N SER A 48 7.26 10.30 17.13
CA SER A 48 7.67 9.91 18.48
C SER A 48 8.96 10.62 18.89
N LEU A 49 10.00 10.58 18.05
CA LEU A 49 11.27 11.27 18.30
C LEU A 49 11.07 12.77 18.51
N TRP A 50 10.31 13.43 17.63
CA TRP A 50 10.03 14.85 17.67
C TRP A 50 9.39 15.31 18.98
N LYS A 51 8.41 14.53 19.49
CA LYS A 51 7.82 14.76 20.82
C LYS A 51 8.86 14.65 21.94
N GLN A 52 9.78 13.69 21.86
CA GLN A 52 10.85 13.55 22.85
C GLN A 52 11.83 14.73 22.81
N LEU A 53 12.14 15.25 21.63
CA LEU A 53 13.02 16.41 21.46
C LEU A 53 12.43 17.68 22.09
N TYR A 54 11.11 17.84 21.98
CA TYR A 54 10.39 18.94 22.65
C TYR A 54 10.58 18.89 24.17
N VAL A 55 10.33 17.72 24.78
CA VAL A 55 10.46 17.53 26.24
C VAL A 55 11.91 17.68 26.70
N LYS A 56 12.89 17.23 25.90
CA LYS A 56 14.32 17.35 26.21
C LYS A 56 14.91 18.73 25.86
N HIS A 57 14.09 19.69 25.43
CA HIS A 57 14.51 21.04 25.02
C HIS A 57 15.63 21.06 23.94
N LYS A 58 15.63 20.06 23.03
CA LYS A 58 16.59 19.98 21.92
C LYS A 58 16.08 20.75 20.71
N VAL A 59 16.04 22.08 20.83
CA VAL A 59 15.37 23.00 19.89
C VAL A 59 15.90 22.88 18.45
N ASP A 60 17.23 22.81 18.26
CA ASP A 60 17.80 22.71 16.92
C ASP A 60 17.40 21.42 16.20
N LEU A 61 17.47 20.29 16.91
CA LEU A 61 17.11 18.99 16.35
C LEU A 61 15.58 18.88 16.15
N PHE A 62 14.79 19.49 17.03
CA PHE A 62 13.34 19.57 16.89
C PHE A 62 12.93 20.26 15.57
N TYR A 63 13.56 21.39 15.23
CA TYR A 63 13.27 22.08 13.98
C TYR A 63 13.76 21.33 12.75
N LYS A 64 14.95 20.69 12.84
CA LYS A 64 15.47 19.84 11.76
C LYS A 64 14.53 18.66 11.46
N VAL A 65 14.14 17.89 12.49
CA VAL A 65 13.22 16.76 12.34
C VAL A 65 11.87 17.22 11.78
N ARG A 66 11.31 18.31 12.30
CA ARG A 66 10.06 18.89 11.76
C ARG A 66 10.18 19.22 10.27
N HIS A 67 11.27 19.86 9.87
CA HIS A 67 11.49 20.26 8.47
C HIS A 67 11.53 19.03 7.55
N VAL A 68 12.34 18.03 7.92
CA VAL A 68 12.46 16.81 7.11
C VAL A 68 11.16 16.01 7.08
N MET A 69 10.38 15.95 8.18
CA MET A 69 9.06 15.33 8.18
C MET A 69 8.10 16.02 7.18
N MET A 70 8.12 17.35 7.09
CA MET A 70 7.28 18.07 6.12
C MET A 70 7.66 17.74 4.67
N GLU A 71 8.97 17.63 4.39
CA GLU A 71 9.44 17.25 3.06
C GLU A 71 9.07 15.81 2.70
N LEU A 72 9.14 14.88 3.65
CA LEU A 72 8.67 13.50 3.45
C LEU A 72 7.16 13.45 3.16
N ILE A 73 6.35 14.27 3.85
CA ILE A 73 4.91 14.40 3.58
C ILE A 73 4.67 14.94 2.16
N ASP A 74 5.40 15.96 1.75
CA ASP A 74 5.30 16.52 0.40
C ASP A 74 5.71 15.54 -0.69
N LEU A 75 6.81 14.80 -0.48
CA LEU A 75 7.27 13.75 -1.39
C LEU A 75 6.24 12.60 -1.49
N ARG A 76 5.64 12.16 -0.38
CA ARG A 76 4.54 11.19 -0.38
C ARG A 76 3.34 11.72 -1.17
N ARG A 77 2.98 12.99 -0.98
CA ARG A 77 1.89 13.64 -1.73
C ARG A 77 2.19 13.66 -3.23
N GLN A 78 3.44 13.92 -3.63
CA GLN A 78 3.86 13.87 -5.03
C GLN A 78 3.72 12.45 -5.61
N LEU A 79 4.14 11.41 -4.89
CA LEU A 79 3.96 10.03 -5.35
C LEU A 79 2.49 9.67 -5.55
N LEU A 80 1.62 10.11 -4.64
CA LEU A 80 0.19 9.84 -4.69
C LEU A 80 -0.56 10.68 -5.74
N SER A 81 0.08 11.70 -6.31
CA SER A 81 -0.56 12.61 -7.27
C SER A 81 -0.87 11.97 -8.63
N GLY A 82 -0.27 10.81 -8.93
CA GLY A 82 -0.59 9.99 -10.10
C GLY A 82 -0.13 10.55 -11.45
N HIS A 83 0.50 11.73 -11.48
CA HIS A 83 0.92 12.42 -12.70
C HIS A 83 2.45 12.56 -12.82
N LEU A 84 3.21 11.72 -12.12
CA LEU A 84 4.67 11.68 -12.21
C LEU A 84 5.13 10.75 -13.34
N THR A 85 6.15 11.16 -14.08
CA THR A 85 6.86 10.26 -14.99
C THR A 85 7.70 9.24 -14.20
N GLN A 86 8.20 8.20 -14.88
CA GLN A 86 9.05 7.18 -14.27
C GLN A 86 10.33 7.80 -13.67
N ASP A 87 10.96 8.73 -14.39
CA ASP A 87 12.16 9.42 -13.91
C ASP A 87 11.86 10.29 -12.68
N GLN A 88 10.76 11.04 -12.69
CA GLN A 88 10.34 11.85 -11.54
C GLN A 88 10.04 10.99 -10.31
N SER A 89 9.36 9.85 -10.51
CA SER A 89 9.09 8.90 -9.42
C SER A 89 10.38 8.31 -8.85
N ARG A 90 11.38 8.04 -9.69
CA ARG A 90 12.70 7.56 -9.26
C ARG A 90 13.44 8.64 -8.46
N ASP A 91 13.38 9.90 -8.87
CA ASP A 91 14.04 11.01 -8.19
C ASP A 91 13.39 11.32 -6.83
N VAL A 92 12.07 11.19 -6.72
CA VAL A 92 11.32 11.29 -5.45
C VAL A 92 11.71 10.15 -4.51
N LYS A 93 11.79 8.91 -5.02
CA LYS A 93 12.25 7.75 -4.25
C LYS A 93 13.68 7.94 -3.73
N ARG A 94 14.59 8.45 -4.56
CA ARG A 94 15.96 8.77 -4.15
C ARG A 94 16.01 9.84 -3.07
N HIS A 95 15.21 10.90 -3.20
CA HIS A 95 15.11 11.94 -2.16
C HIS A 95 14.62 11.38 -0.83
N ILE A 96 13.64 10.47 -0.85
CA ILE A 96 13.18 9.77 0.34
C ILE A 96 14.35 9.01 0.97
N THR A 97 15.07 8.16 0.22
CA THR A 97 16.20 7.39 0.76
C THR A 97 17.25 8.27 1.43
N VAL A 98 17.67 9.37 0.79
CA VAL A 98 18.66 10.31 1.36
C VAL A 98 18.16 10.93 2.68
N ARG A 99 16.87 11.20 2.80
CA ARG A 99 16.28 11.71 4.06
C ARG A 99 16.19 10.65 5.15
N LEU A 100 15.95 9.40 4.76
CA LEU A 100 15.95 8.28 5.70
C LEU A 100 17.36 8.04 6.26
N ASP A 101 18.38 8.09 5.40
CA ASP A 101 19.78 7.93 5.84
C ASP A 101 20.19 8.99 6.86
N TRP A 102 19.76 10.25 6.68
CA TRP A 102 20.01 11.32 7.66
C TRP A 102 19.42 11.05 9.05
N GLY A 103 18.28 10.36 9.14
CA GLY A 103 17.66 10.04 10.45
C GLY A 103 18.27 8.84 11.16
N ASN A 104 19.09 8.04 10.45
CA ASN A 104 19.77 6.87 10.99
C ASN A 104 21.19 7.17 11.50
N GLU A 105 21.74 8.36 11.21
CA GLU A 105 22.99 8.87 11.78
C GLU A 105 22.81 9.47 13.18
#